data_AF-V6TUD4-F1
#
_entry.id   AF-V6TUD4-F1
#
_cell.length_a   1.000
_cell.length_b   1.000
_cell.length_c   1.000
_cell.angle_alpha   90.00
_cell.angle_beta   90.00
_cell.angle_gamma   90.00
#
_symmetry.space_group_name_H-M   'P 1'
#
loop_
_entity.id
_entity.type
_entity.pdbx_description
1 polymer ?
#
loop_
_entity_poly.entity_id
_entity_poly.type
_entity_poly.pdbx_seq_one_letter_code
_entity_poly.pdbx_strand_id
1 'polypeptide(L)' 'MYMRMQLCEESLETSIKTLRRKKATLGDDEALDIVQQVADGLVYLHDPNKRDASGDPLVAIYR' A
#
# COMPACT_ATOMS: atom_id res chain seq x y z
N MET A 1 -9.37 17.16 -13.48
CA MET A 1 -8.26 16.23 -13.73
C MET A 1 -8.75 14.85 -13.34
N TYR A 2 -8.62 13.85 -14.22
CA TYR A 2 -8.99 12.47 -13.93
C TYR A 2 -7.72 11.62 -14.02
N MET A 3 -7.44 10.84 -12.97
CA MET A 3 -6.36 9.85 -12.96
C MET A 3 -6.94 8.46 -13.17
N ARG A 4 -6.31 7.69 -14.05
CA ARG A 4 -6.56 6.25 -14.16
C ARG A 4 -5.63 5.55 -13.17
N MET A 5 -6.18 4.71 -12.31
CA MET A 5 -5.45 3.96 -11.30
C MET A 5 -5.71 2.46 -11.49
N GLN A 6 -4.79 1.64 -10.99
CA GLN A 6 -5.05 0.21 -10.85
C GLN A 6 -6.21 0.00 -9.86
N LEU A 7 -7.11 -0.92 -10.20
CA LEU A 7 -8.19 -1.32 -9.31
C LEU A 7 -7.63 -2.30 -8.26
N CYS A 8 -7.78 -1.95 -6.98
CA CYS A 8 -7.63 -2.89 -5.87
C CYS A 8 -9.02 -3.33 -5.43
N GLU A 9 -9.25 -4.66 -5.33
CA GLU A 9 -10.58 -5.23 -5.11
C GLU A 9 -11.17 -4.90 -3.72
N GLU A 10 -10.34 -4.87 -2.68
CA GLU A 10 -10.76 -4.62 -1.32
C GLU A 10 -9.71 -3.79 -0.55
N SER A 11 -10.16 -3.04 0.46
CA SER A 11 -9.29 -2.36 1.42
C SER A 11 -9.00 -3.25 2.63
N LEU A 12 -7.80 -3.10 3.22
CA LEU A 12 -7.43 -3.79 4.46
C LEU A 12 -8.43 -3.53 5.61
N GLU A 13 -9.03 -2.34 5.66
CA GLU A 13 -10.07 -2.00 6.64
C GLU A 13 -11.27 -2.95 6.54
N THR A 14 -11.73 -3.22 5.32
CA THR A 14 -12.88 -4.12 5.08
C THR A 14 -12.52 -5.55 5.47
N SER A 15 -11.32 -6.02 5.12
CA SER A 15 -10.85 -7.37 5.48
C SER A 15 -10.74 -7.53 7.01
N ILE A 16 -10.18 -6.55 7.72
CA ILE A 16 -10.11 -6.54 9.19
C ILE A 16 -11.50 -6.56 9.82
N LYS A 17 -12.45 -5.76 9.31
CA LYS A 17 -13.84 -5.78 9.79
C LYS A 17 -14.48 -7.15 9.61
N THR A 18 -14.21 -7.82 8.48
CA THR A 18 -14.71 -9.16 8.20
C THR A 18 -14.12 -10.21 9.15
N LEU A 19 -12.82 -10.16 9.42
CA LEU A 19 -12.15 -11.05 10.38
C LEU A 19 -12.69 -10.87 11.79
N ARG A 20 -12.86 -9.62 12.24
CA ARG A 20 -13.48 -9.31 13.54
C ARG A 20 -14.89 -9.88 13.68
N ARG A 21 -15.72 -9.76 12.64
CA ARG A 21 -17.07 -10.35 12.62
C ARG A 21 -17.04 -11.88 12.73
N LYS A 22 -16.05 -12.52 12.12
CA LYS A 22 -15.83 -13.96 12.16
C LYS A 22 -15.13 -14.45 13.44
N LYS A 23 -14.72 -13.54 14.35
CA LYS A 23 -13.85 -13.84 15.50
C LYS A 23 -12.56 -14.58 15.09
N ALA A 24 -12.05 -14.26 13.91
CA ALA A 24 -10.80 -14.78 13.38
C ALA A 24 -9.71 -13.70 13.49
N THR A 25 -8.46 -14.14 13.49
CA THR A 25 -7.26 -13.29 13.46
C THR A 25 -6.50 -13.55 12.17
N LEU A 26 -5.71 -12.55 11.74
CA LEU A 26 -4.66 -12.80 10.75
C LEU A 26 -3.61 -13.72 11.38
N GLY A 27 -2.95 -14.52 10.55
CA GLY A 27 -1.72 -15.20 10.98
C GLY A 27 -0.61 -14.16 11.20
N ASP A 28 0.32 -14.45 12.10
CA ASP A 28 1.44 -13.52 12.40
C ASP A 28 2.28 -13.24 11.15
N ASP A 29 2.55 -14.25 10.33
CA ASP A 29 3.28 -14.11 9.05
C ASP A 29 2.55 -13.19 8.06
N GLU A 30 1.22 -13.33 7.97
CA GLU A 30 0.40 -12.49 7.10
C GLU A 30 0.36 -11.04 7.59
N ALA A 31 0.26 -10.84 8.90
CA ALA A 31 0.33 -9.51 9.50
C ALA A 31 1.69 -8.84 9.28
N LEU A 32 2.78 -9.59 9.41
CA LEU A 32 4.14 -9.11 9.14
C LEU A 32 4.33 -8.72 7.68
N ASP A 33 3.83 -9.54 6.74
CA ASP A 33 3.91 -9.26 5.31
C ASP A 33 3.16 -7.96 4.96
N ILE A 34 1.96 -7.77 5.51
CA ILE A 34 1.19 -6.51 5.34
C ILE A 34 1.98 -5.32 5.87
N VAL A 35 2.55 -5.42 7.08
CA VAL A 35 3.34 -4.33 7.68
C VAL A 35 4.57 -4.01 6.83
N GLN A 36 5.26 -5.04 6.33
CA GLN A 36 6.43 -4.88 5.46
C GLN A 36 6.06 -4.16 4.17
N GLN A 37 4.98 -4.57 3.48
CA GLN A 37 4.49 -3.89 2.27
C GLN A 37 4.15 -2.42 2.51
N VAL A 38 3.52 -2.10 3.64
CA VAL A 38 3.21 -0.70 4.02
C VAL A 38 4.50 0.08 4.28
N ALA A 39 5.46 -0.50 4.99
CA ALA A 39 6.75 0.13 5.27
C ALA A 39 7.52 0.42 3.97
N ASP A 40 7.60 -0.55 3.07
CA ASP A 40 8.28 -0.40 1.78
C ASP A 40 7.62 0.67 0.90
N GLY A 41 6.28 0.71 0.89
CA GLY A 41 5.53 1.77 0.22
C GLY A 41 5.84 3.16 0.79
N LEU A 42 5.96 3.29 2.12
CA LEU A 42 6.34 4.55 2.75
C LEU A 42 7.78 4.95 2.42
N VAL A 43 8.73 4.00 2.50
CA VAL A 43 10.13 4.23 2.10
C VAL A 43 10.20 4.76 0.67
N TYR A 44 9.47 4.12 -0.25
CA TYR A 44 9.38 4.54 -1.64
C TYR A 44 8.82 5.97 -1.77
N LEU A 45 7.72 6.30 -1.10
CA LEU A 45 7.11 7.63 -1.17
C LEU A 45 8.03 8.73 -0.62
N HIS A 46 8.84 8.41 0.39
CA HIS A 46 9.79 9.31 1.02
C HIS A 46 11.15 9.38 0.31
N ASP A 47 11.46 8.49 -0.62
CA ASP A 47 12.69 8.56 -1.40
C ASP A 47 12.69 9.81 -2.32
N PRO A 48 13.68 10.71 -2.21
CA PRO A 48 13.82 11.86 -3.11
C PRO A 48 14.15 11.47 -4.55
N ASN A 49 14.66 10.25 -4.77
CA ASN A 49 15.04 9.71 -6.07
C ASN A 49 14.06 8.63 -6.56
N LYS A 50 12.85 8.56 -5.99
CA LYS A 50 11.84 7.56 -6.37
C LYS A 50 11.55 7.60 -7.87
N ARG A 51 11.35 6.40 -8.42
CA ARG A 51 11.08 6.15 -9.84
C ARG A 51 9.76 5.43 -9.99
N ASP A 52 9.03 5.67 -11.05
CA ASP A 52 7.79 4.94 -11.32
C ASP A 52 8.07 3.47 -11.71
N ALA A 53 7.01 2.72 -12.02
CA ALA A 53 7.10 1.32 -12.43
C ALA A 53 7.88 1.10 -13.74
N SER A 54 8.05 2.13 -14.56
CA SER A 54 8.83 2.11 -15.81
C SER A 54 10.30 2.50 -15.58
N GLY A 55 10.65 2.95 -14.37
CA GLY A 55 11.97 3.43 -14.01
C GLY A 55 12.19 4.93 -14.25
N ASP A 56 11.14 5.67 -14.61
CA ASP A 56 11.21 7.11 -14.85
C ASP A 56 11.18 7.87 -13.51
N PRO A 57 12.03 8.91 -13.31
CA PRO A 57 12.00 9.70 -12.08
C PRO A 57 10.62 10.34 -11.86
N LEU A 58 10.03 10.11 -10.69
CA LEU A 58 8.84 10.84 -10.30
C LEU A 58 9.27 12.24 -9.86
N VAL A 59 8.98 13.23 -10.70
CA VAL A 59 9.28 14.64 -10.42
C VAL A 59 8.62 15.02 -9.09
N ALA A 60 9.43 15.46 -8.13
CA ALA A 60 8.92 16.01 -6.88
C ALA A 60 7.99 17.19 -7.23
N ILE A 61 6.74 17.12 -6.80
CA ILE A 61 5.79 18.22 -6.94
C ILE A 61 6.24 19.30 -5.96
N TYR A 62 7.16 20.17 -6.38
CA TYR A 62 7.48 21.40 -5.67
C TYR A 62 6.26 22.33 -5.81
N ARG A 63 5.66 22.71 -4.68
CA ARG A 63 4.66 23.78 -4.61
C ARG A 63 5.34 25.14 -4.62
#